data_AF-A0A261GK00-F1
#
_entry.id   AF-A0A261GK00-F1
#
_cell.length_a   1.000
_cell.length_b   1.000
_cell.length_c   1.000
_cell.angle_alpha   90.00
_cell.angle_beta   90.00
_cell.angle_gamma   90.00
#
_symmetry.space_group_name_H-M   'P 1'
#
loop_
_entity.id
_entity.type
_entity.pdbx_description
1 polymer ?
#
loop_
_entity_poly.entity_id
_entity_poly.type
_entity_poly.pdbx_seq_one_letter_code
_entity_poly.pdbx_strand_id
1 'polypeptide(L)'
;MLVVPGIVCAAFSIELGVKALLMEGKKEARGHELYELFSRLAPAEQAELIEMVGATNDDFVRELKSVANAFVKWRYVYEAGESVSANLDFLRQLSEAVQCQLLLK
;
A
#
# COMPACT_ATOMS: atom_id res chain seq x y z
N MET A 1 0.46 -10.92 -21.09
CA MET A 1 -0.07 -11.00 -19.70
C MET A 1 0.67 -9.95 -18.89
N LEU A 2 0.00 -8.94 -18.32
CA LEU A 2 0.64 -7.77 -17.67
C LEU A 2 0.62 -7.85 -16.13
N VAL A 3 0.69 -9.07 -15.57
CA VAL A 3 0.53 -9.29 -14.12
C VAL A 3 1.59 -8.56 -13.31
N VAL A 4 2.86 -8.71 -13.68
CA VAL A 4 3.99 -8.06 -12.98
C VAL A 4 3.88 -6.52 -13.06
N PRO A 5 3.76 -5.89 -14.26
CA PRO A 5 3.54 -4.44 -14.33
C PRO A 5 2.30 -3.95 -13.58
N GLY A 6 1.20 -4.71 -13.62
CA GLY A 6 -0.05 -4.35 -12.92
C GLY A 6 0.13 -4.28 -11.41
N ILE A 7 0.81 -5.26 -10.81
CA ILE A 7 1.12 -5.28 -9.38
C ILE A 7 2.01 -4.10 -8.99
N VAL A 8 3.05 -3.84 -9.78
CA VAL A 8 3.97 -2.72 -9.52
C VAL A 8 3.23 -1.38 -9.57
N CYS A 9 2.38 -1.17 -10.59
CA CYS A 9 1.58 0.05 -10.70
C CYS A 9 0.56 0.19 -9.57
N ALA A 10 -0.10 -0.88 -9.14
CA ALA A 10 -1.04 -0.85 -8.02
C ALA A 10 -0.35 -0.51 -6.69
N ALA A 11 0.81 -1.12 -6.42
CA ALA A 11 1.59 -0.77 -5.23
C ALA A 11 2.07 0.69 -5.28
N PHE A 12 2.49 1.17 -6.46
CA PHE A 12 2.90 2.55 -6.64
C PHE A 12 1.74 3.54 -6.47
N SER A 13 0.54 3.23 -6.97
CA SER A 13 -0.63 4.10 -6.77
C SER A 13 -1.03 4.21 -5.30
N ILE A 14 -0.91 3.11 -4.54
CA ILE A 14 -1.12 3.12 -3.09
C ILE A 14 -0.08 4.02 -2.40
N GLU A 15 1.21 3.90 -2.74
CA GLU A 15 2.28 4.76 -2.19
C GLU A 15 1.98 6.24 -2.43
N LEU A 16 1.61 6.61 -3.67
CA LEU A 16 1.26 7.99 -4.02
C LEU A 16 0.04 8.49 -3.23
N GLY A 17 -0.99 7.65 -3.08
CA GLY A 17 -2.19 8.04 -2.35
C GLY A 17 -1.94 8.24 -0.85
N VAL A 18 -1.18 7.36 -0.21
CA VAL A 18 -0.77 7.53 1.19
C VAL A 18 0.08 8.80 1.37
N LYS A 19 0.97 9.09 0.41
CA LYS A 19 1.74 10.34 0.43
C LYS A 19 0.85 11.58 0.32
N ALA A 20 -0.19 11.54 -0.51
CA ALA A 20 -1.15 12.64 -0.62
C ALA A 20 -1.88 12.86 0.72
N LEU A 21 -2.36 11.80 1.38
CA LEU A 21 -2.96 11.88 2.72
C LEU A 21 -2.00 12.48 3.76
N LEU A 22 -0.72 12.09 3.73
CA LEU A 22 0.30 12.68 4.61
C LEU A 22 0.48 14.18 4.36
N MET A 23 0.52 14.60 3.08
CA MET A 23 0.68 15.99 2.71
C MET A 23 -0.51 16.85 3.14
N GLU A 24 -1.73 16.35 3.05
CA GLU A 24 -2.94 17.00 3.58
C GLU A 24 -2.85 17.19 5.10
N GLY A 25 -2.37 16.18 5.81
CA GLY A 25 -2.06 16.25 7.24
C GLY A 25 -0.86 17.15 7.59
N LYS A 26 -0.25 17.84 6.60
CA LYS A 26 0.99 18.63 6.73
C LYS A 26 2.16 17.83 7.31
N LYS A 27 2.16 16.52 7.10
CA LYS A 27 3.24 15.61 7.47
C LYS A 27 4.17 15.42 6.28
N GLU A 28 5.44 15.15 6.56
CA GLU A 28 6.39 14.82 5.51
C GLU A 28 6.00 13.49 4.85
N ALA A 29 6.12 13.42 3.52
CA ALA A 29 5.69 12.30 2.68
C ALA A 29 6.86 11.72 1.86
N ARG A 30 8.05 11.63 2.49
CA ARG A 30 9.27 11.10 1.86
C ARG A 30 9.49 9.63 2.21
N GLY A 31 10.28 8.94 1.38
CA GLY A 31 10.52 7.50 1.47
C GLY A 31 9.63 6.71 0.50
N HIS A 32 9.86 5.39 0.42
CA HIS A 32 9.10 4.45 -0.41
C HIS A 32 8.61 3.22 0.37
N GLU A 33 8.93 3.14 1.66
CA GLU A 33 8.50 2.02 2.49
C GLU A 33 7.05 2.29 2.92
N LEU A 34 6.14 1.46 2.41
CA LEU A 34 4.71 1.71 2.52
C LEU A 34 4.19 1.59 3.96
N TYR A 35 4.77 0.68 4.76
CA TYR A 35 4.39 0.52 6.16
C TYR A 35 4.80 1.74 7.00
N GLU A 36 5.99 2.31 6.78
CA GLU A 36 6.47 3.53 7.40
C GLU A 36 5.56 4.71 7.02
N LEU A 37 5.23 4.86 5.74
CA LEU A 37 4.32 5.91 5.27
C LEU A 37 2.94 5.79 5.95
N PHE A 38 2.37 4.59 6.00
CA PHE A 38 1.12 4.32 6.70
C PHE A 38 1.19 4.65 8.19
N SER A 39 2.25 4.23 8.88
CA SER A 39 2.43 4.45 10.32
C SER A 39 2.50 5.94 10.70
N ARG A 40 2.85 6.80 9.74
CA ARG A 40 2.89 8.26 9.91
C ARG A 40 1.53 8.93 9.76
N LEU A 41 0.53 8.27 9.17
CA LEU A 41 -0.84 8.81 9.09
C LEU A 41 -1.42 9.04 10.49
N ALA A 42 -2.43 9.89 10.62
CA ALA A 42 -3.11 10.06 11.91
C ALA A 42 -3.77 8.73 12.33
N PRO A 43 -3.87 8.42 13.64
CA PRO A 43 -4.49 7.17 14.09
C PRO A 43 -5.92 6.95 13.56
N ALA A 44 -6.70 8.03 13.41
CA ALA A 44 -8.03 7.97 12.81
C ALA A 44 -7.98 7.55 11.33
N GLU A 45 -7.05 8.10 10.55
CA GLU A 45 -6.89 7.76 9.13
C GLU A 45 -6.43 6.32 8.95
N GLN A 46 -5.54 5.84 9.83
CA GLN A 46 -5.11 4.44 9.85
C GLN A 46 -6.28 3.50 10.16
N ALA A 47 -7.09 3.84 11.17
CA ALA A 47 -8.25 3.05 11.55
C ALA A 47 -9.29 2.97 10.43
N GLU A 48 -9.58 4.09 9.77
CA GLU A 48 -10.49 4.14 8.61
C GLU A 48 -10.01 3.27 7.45
N LEU A 49 -8.72 3.29 7.13
CA LEU A 49 -8.16 2.43 6.08
C LEU A 49 -8.27 0.94 6.44
N ILE A 50 -7.96 0.58 7.69
CA ILE A 50 -8.06 -0.80 8.17
C ILE A 50 -9.52 -1.28 8.10
N GLU A 51 -10.47 -0.43 8.52
CA GLU A 51 -11.90 -0.71 8.48
C GLU A 51 -12.40 -0.90 7.04
N MET A 52 -12.04 -0.01 6.12
CA MET A 52 -12.43 -0.12 4.71
C MET A 52 -11.89 -1.38 4.02
N VAL A 53 -10.68 -1.81 4.39
CA VAL A 53 -10.11 -3.08 3.88
C VAL A 53 -10.82 -4.29 4.51
N GLY A 54 -11.45 -4.14 5.69
CA GLY A 54 -12.16 -5.20 6.38
C GLY A 54 -11.23 -6.25 7.00
N ALA A 55 -10.00 -5.84 7.37
CA ALA A 55 -9.00 -6.70 7.98
C ALA A 55 -8.85 -6.41 9.48
N THR A 56 -8.35 -7.39 10.24
CA THR A 56 -7.83 -7.10 11.59
C THR A 56 -6.56 -6.24 11.47
N ASN A 57 -6.19 -5.52 12.52
CA ASN A 57 -4.96 -4.71 12.52
C ASN A 57 -3.72 -5.57 12.23
N ASP A 58 -3.62 -6.74 12.88
CA ASP A 58 -2.48 -7.65 12.70
C ASP A 58 -2.40 -8.21 11.28
N ASP A 59 -3.54 -8.60 10.70
CA ASP A 59 -3.60 -9.07 9.31
C ASP A 59 -3.24 -7.94 8.34
N PHE A 60 -3.80 -6.75 8.54
CA PHE A 60 -3.52 -5.58 7.71
C PHE A 60 -2.03 -5.24 7.72
N VAL A 61 -1.40 -5.17 8.89
CA VAL A 61 0.03 -4.86 9.02
C VAL A 61 0.90 -5.93 8.38
N ARG A 62 0.53 -7.21 8.53
CA ARG A 62 1.24 -8.32 7.87
C ARG A 62 1.17 -8.20 6.35
N GLU A 63 -0.02 -7.99 5.80
CA GLU A 63 -0.22 -7.87 4.36
C GLU A 63 0.45 -6.60 3.79
N LEU A 64 0.38 -5.48 4.52
CA LEU A 64 1.02 -4.22 4.12
C LEU A 64 2.54 -4.37 4.00
N LYS A 65 3.18 -5.03 4.97
CA LYS A 65 4.62 -5.34 4.92
C LYS A 65 4.97 -6.30 3.79
N SER A 66 4.08 -7.23 3.46
CA SER A 66 4.25 -8.12 2.31
C SER A 66 4.25 -7.34 1.00
N VAL A 67 3.29 -6.42 0.81
CA VAL A 67 3.17 -5.56 -0.37
C VAL A 67 4.35 -4.58 -0.51
N ALA A 68 4.80 -3.97 0.59
CA ALA A 68 5.93 -3.05 0.57
C ALA A 68 7.22 -3.71 0.07
N ASN A 69 7.49 -4.93 0.56
CA ASN A 69 8.61 -5.75 0.09
C ASN A 69 8.41 -6.20 -1.36
N ALA A 70 7.17 -6.48 -1.75
CA ALA A 70 6.82 -6.88 -3.11
C ALA A 70 7.11 -5.76 -4.12
N PHE A 71 6.80 -4.49 -3.85
CA PHE A 71 7.09 -3.41 -4.81
C PHE A 71 8.56 -3.36 -5.28
N VAL A 72 9.50 -3.57 -4.35
CA VAL A 72 10.92 -3.62 -4.68
C VAL A 72 11.26 -4.92 -5.44
N LYS A 73 10.82 -6.07 -4.92
CA LYS A 73 11.17 -7.39 -5.48
C LYS A 73 10.55 -7.66 -6.85
N TRP A 74 9.30 -7.25 -7.08
CA TRP A 74 8.58 -7.51 -8.33
C TRP A 74 9.18 -6.76 -9.52
N ARG A 75 9.85 -5.62 -9.29
CA ARG A 75 10.58 -4.90 -10.35
C ARG A 75 11.79 -5.66 -10.89
N TYR A 76 12.33 -6.60 -10.10
CA TYR A 76 13.49 -7.41 -10.45
C TYR A 76 13.17 -8.91 -10.43
N VAL A 77 11.88 -9.28 -10.62
CA VAL A 77 11.46 -10.69 -10.61
C VAL A 77 12.15 -11.52 -11.70
N TYR A 78 12.62 -10.88 -12.78
CA TYR A 78 13.40 -11.52 -13.83
C TYR A 78 14.87 -11.77 -13.44
N GLU A 79 15.36 -11.12 -12.39
CA GLU A 79 16.70 -11.32 -11.82
C GLU A 79 16.68 -12.30 -10.64
N ALA A 80 15.51 -12.43 -9.99
CA ALA A 80 15.32 -13.33 -8.86
C ALA A 80 15.10 -14.77 -9.35
N GLY A 81 15.94 -15.71 -8.87
CA GLY A 81 15.69 -17.14 -9.00
C GLY A 81 14.59 -17.67 -8.06
N GLU A 82 13.86 -16.78 -7.38
CA GLU A 82 12.86 -17.08 -6.36
C GLU A 82 11.44 -16.78 -6.83
N SER A 83 10.49 -17.61 -6.42
CA SER A 83 9.06 -17.37 -6.63
C SER A 83 8.59 -16.19 -5.79
N VAL A 84 8.05 -15.16 -6.45
CA VAL A 84 7.35 -14.06 -5.78
C VAL A 84 5.85 -14.32 -5.72
N SER A 85 5.21 -13.90 -4.64
CA SER A 85 3.76 -13.89 -4.50
C SER A 85 3.29 -12.52 -4.01
N ALA A 86 2.05 -12.19 -4.35
CA ALA A 86 1.38 -10.97 -3.91
C ALA A 86 -0.08 -11.29 -3.66
N ASN A 87 -0.63 -10.76 -2.58
CA ASN A 87 -2.04 -10.85 -2.27
C ASN A 87 -2.78 -9.78 -3.11
N LEU A 88 -3.34 -10.21 -4.25
CA LEU A 88 -4.02 -9.31 -5.18
C LEU A 88 -5.30 -8.71 -4.62
N ASP A 89 -6.00 -9.46 -3.76
CA ASP A 89 -7.23 -8.98 -3.11
C ASP A 89 -6.91 -7.85 -2.14
N PHE A 90 -5.88 -8.04 -1.30
CA PHE A 90 -5.43 -6.99 -0.40
C PHE A 90 -4.94 -5.74 -1.16
N LEU A 91 -4.16 -5.91 -2.23
CA LEU A 91 -3.73 -4.79 -3.09
C LEU A 91 -4.91 -4.00 -3.65
N ARG A 92 -5.92 -4.70 -4.17
CA ARG A 92 -7.13 -4.08 -4.70
C ARG A 92 -7.89 -3.33 -3.61
N GLN A 93 -8.19 -3.99 -2.49
CA GLN A 93 -8.91 -3.41 -1.36
C GLN A 93 -8.20 -2.17 -0.80
N LEU A 94 -6.88 -2.25 -0.60
CA LEU A 94 -6.10 -1.13 -0.09
C LEU A 94 -6.06 0.04 -1.09
N SER A 95 -5.92 -0.25 -2.39
CA SER A 95 -5.98 0.79 -3.42
C SER A 95 -7.34 1.49 -3.42
N GLU A 96 -8.43 0.74 -3.34
CA GLU A 96 -9.79 1.30 -3.26
C GLU A 96 -9.97 2.14 -1.98
N ALA A 97 -9.54 1.63 -0.83
CA ALA A 97 -9.63 2.33 0.46
C ALA A 97 -8.88 3.68 0.45
N VAL A 98 -7.64 3.70 -0.06
CA VAL A 98 -6.85 4.92 -0.16
C VAL A 98 -7.48 5.94 -1.10
N GLN A 99 -8.01 5.50 -2.25
CA GLN A 99 -8.70 6.40 -3.18
C GLN A 99 -10.00 6.95 -2.59
N CYS A 100 -10.79 6.11 -1.92
CA CYS A 100 -12.00 6.55 -1.23
C CYS A 100 -11.68 7.61 -0.16
N GLN A 101 -10.66 7.38 0.66
CA GLN A 101 -10.28 8.34 1.71
C GLN A 101 -9.87 9.70 1.14
N LEU A 102 -9.11 9.71 0.03
CA LEU A 102 -8.72 10.94 -0.67
C LEU A 102 -9.93 11.70 -1.24
N LEU A 103 -10.94 11.00 -1.76
CA LEU A 103 -12.13 11.62 -2.34
C LEU A 103 -13.12 12.16 -1.29
N LEU A 104 -12.99 11.75 -0.03
CA LEU A 104 -13.84 12.17 1.09
C LEU A 104 -13.30 13.41 1.83
N LYS A 105 -12.15 13.94 1.44
CA LYS A 105 -11.51 15.12 2.04
C LYS A 105 -11.64 16.36 1.15
#